data_AF-A0A348HCR2-F1
#
_entry.id   AF-A0A348HCR2-F1
#
_cell.length_a   1.000
_cell.length_b   1.000
_cell.length_c   1.000
_cell.angle_alpha   90.00
_cell.angle_beta   90.00
_cell.angle_gamma   90.00
#
_symmetry.space_group_name_H-M   'P 1'
#
loop_
_entity.id
_entity.type
_entity.pdbx_description
1 polymer ?
#
loop_
_entity_poly.entity_id
_entity_poly.type
_entity_poly.pdbx_seq_one_letter_code
_entity_poly.pdbx_strand_id
1 'polypeptide(L)'
;MTDNATPSPAPATQTPIYEVKIGLIFRSTLTITQEGVRWRGRFVRFSDIVSTGWGGTRHIYNGIPTGTTYDIHLDDRQKRRPMTIRTRRKAVYSTIVDTIWQMAGIAILTRLLEGLRAGERYVVGGSMVSDEGIHISRKKLFKDPEVVFFPWRQVSVVRQQGNCIIHGERGFSECLPYNENNNTHIIDYAIEMALQNGLTRLSDMLQPAAQ
;
A
#
# COMPACT_ATOMS: atom_id res chain seq x y z
N MET A 1 29.01 -46.43 0.07
CA MET A 1 28.22 -45.69 1.08
C MET A 1 27.29 -44.77 0.33
N THR A 2 26.04 -45.18 0.17
CA THR A 2 24.98 -44.40 -0.48
C THR A 2 24.39 -43.47 0.56
N ASP A 3 24.69 -42.18 0.43
CA ASP A 3 24.15 -41.14 1.30
C ASP A 3 22.71 -40.83 0.85
N ASN A 4 21.75 -41.50 1.50
CA ASN A 4 20.33 -41.22 1.33
C ASN A 4 20.04 -39.87 2.00
N ALA A 5 20.13 -38.79 1.23
CA ALA A 5 19.63 -37.50 1.64
C ALA A 5 18.11 -37.61 1.86
N THR A 6 17.71 -37.72 3.14
CA THR A 6 16.33 -37.59 3.59
C THR A 6 15.76 -36.30 3.01
N PRO A 7 14.63 -36.33 2.26
CA PRO A 7 14.02 -35.10 1.79
C PRO A 7 13.65 -34.25 3.01
N SER A 8 14.13 -33.00 3.01
CA SER A 8 13.75 -31.99 4.01
C SER A 8 12.24 -32.03 4.19
N PRO A 9 11.72 -32.11 5.43
CA PRO A 9 10.27 -32.18 5.65
C PRO A 9 9.60 -30.97 4.99
N ALA A 10 8.50 -31.23 4.29
CA ALA A 10 7.64 -30.18 3.76
C ALA A 10 7.34 -29.19 4.90
N PRO A 11 7.40 -27.86 4.67
CA PRO A 11 7.14 -26.90 5.73
C PRO A 11 5.76 -27.18 6.33
N ALA A 12 5.69 -27.28 7.66
CA ALA A 12 4.46 -27.61 8.38
C ALA A 12 3.29 -26.76 7.87
N THR A 13 2.17 -27.41 7.57
CA THR A 13 0.94 -26.73 7.15
C THR A 13 0.46 -25.85 8.31
N GLN A 14 0.79 -24.56 8.25
CA GLN A 14 0.39 -23.59 9.26
C GLN A 14 -1.13 -23.45 9.31
N THR A 15 -1.68 -23.34 10.52
CA THR A 15 -3.11 -23.14 10.75
C THR A 15 -3.60 -21.86 10.08
N PRO A 16 -4.60 -21.95 9.17
CA PRO A 16 -5.22 -20.78 8.57
C PRO A 16 -5.99 -19.97 9.62
N ILE A 17 -5.81 -18.65 9.60
CA ILE A 17 -6.70 -17.70 10.29
C ILE A 17 -7.80 -17.18 9.36
N TYR A 18 -7.56 -17.28 8.04
CA TYR A 18 -8.55 -16.97 7.02
C TYR A 18 -8.29 -17.82 5.78
N GLU A 19 -9.34 -18.41 5.22
CA GLU A 19 -9.26 -19.18 3.99
C GLU A 19 -10.48 -18.92 3.11
N VAL A 20 -10.24 -18.67 1.81
CA VAL A 20 -11.32 -18.38 0.87
C VAL A 20 -10.96 -18.81 -0.55
N LYS A 21 -11.92 -19.43 -1.24
CA LYS A 21 -11.83 -19.70 -2.69
C LYS A 21 -12.16 -18.45 -3.48
N ILE A 22 -11.26 -17.98 -4.34
CA ILE A 22 -11.43 -16.81 -5.20
C ILE A 22 -11.37 -17.24 -6.67
N GLY A 23 -12.36 -16.83 -7.46
CA GLY A 23 -12.52 -17.18 -8.88
C GLY A 23 -13.97 -17.58 -9.20
N LEU A 24 -14.37 -17.45 -10.46
CA LEU A 24 -15.69 -17.90 -10.92
C LEU A 24 -15.65 -19.38 -11.29
N ILE A 25 -14.86 -19.72 -12.33
CA ILE A 25 -14.74 -21.06 -12.91
C ILE A 25 -13.48 -21.75 -12.36
N PHE A 26 -12.31 -21.14 -12.53
CA PHE A 26 -11.05 -21.63 -11.97
C PHE A 26 -10.78 -20.95 -10.63
N ARG A 27 -11.24 -21.60 -9.55
CA ARG A 27 -11.06 -21.11 -8.18
C ARG A 27 -9.67 -21.46 -7.68
N SER A 28 -8.96 -20.47 -7.15
CA SER A 28 -7.76 -20.68 -6.34
C SER A 28 -8.09 -20.41 -4.88
N THR A 29 -7.51 -21.17 -3.97
CA THR A 29 -7.61 -20.89 -2.54
C THR A 29 -6.59 -19.83 -2.16
N LEU A 30 -7.07 -18.77 -1.52
CA LEU A 30 -6.26 -17.84 -0.75
C LEU A 30 -6.28 -18.30 0.70
N THR A 31 -5.10 -18.42 1.30
CA THR A 31 -4.93 -18.78 2.70
C THR A 31 -4.09 -17.71 3.38
N ILE A 32 -4.55 -17.19 4.50
CA ILE A 32 -3.77 -16.33 5.38
C ILE A 32 -3.51 -17.10 6.67
N THR A 33 -2.25 -17.11 7.09
CA THR A 33 -1.78 -17.68 8.35
C THR A 33 -1.24 -16.53 9.22
N GLN A 34 -0.81 -16.84 10.43
CA GLN A 34 -0.11 -15.85 11.27
C GLN A 34 1.22 -15.38 10.64
N GLU A 35 1.84 -16.17 9.76
CA GLU A 35 3.14 -15.83 9.18
C GLU A 35 3.02 -15.10 7.84
N GLY A 36 1.97 -15.37 7.05
CA GLY A 36 1.87 -14.77 5.72
C GLY A 36 0.67 -15.18 4.88
N VAL A 37 0.74 -14.83 3.60
CA VAL A 37 -0.30 -15.04 2.62
C VAL A 37 0.15 -16.07 1.59
N ARG A 38 -0.68 -17.11 1.39
CA ARG A 38 -0.55 -18.08 0.30
C ARG A 38 -1.58 -17.79 -0.78
N TRP A 39 -1.13 -17.65 -2.01
CA TRP A 39 -1.97 -17.44 -3.17
C TRP A 39 -1.35 -18.06 -4.42
N ARG A 40 -2.13 -18.87 -5.14
CA ARG A 40 -1.74 -19.52 -6.41
C ARG A 40 -0.35 -20.18 -6.36
N GLY A 41 -0.10 -20.98 -5.32
CA GLY A 41 1.15 -21.72 -5.15
C GLY A 41 2.33 -20.90 -4.62
N ARG A 42 2.17 -19.57 -4.43
CA ARG A 42 3.19 -18.71 -3.84
C ARG A 42 2.85 -18.36 -2.39
N PHE A 43 3.86 -18.36 -1.52
CA PHE A 43 3.76 -17.87 -0.15
C PHE A 43 4.63 -16.62 0.01
N VAL A 44 4.08 -15.61 0.68
CA VAL A 44 4.75 -14.35 1.03
C VAL A 44 4.55 -14.14 2.53
N ARG A 45 5.66 -14.09 3.28
CA ARG A 45 5.65 -13.75 4.71
C ARG A 45 5.34 -12.28 4.89
N PHE A 46 4.58 -11.93 5.93
CA PHE A 46 4.30 -10.53 6.25
C PHE A 46 5.58 -9.73 6.51
N SER A 47 6.57 -10.33 7.17
CA SER A 47 7.88 -9.72 7.43
C SER A 47 8.69 -9.41 6.17
N ASP A 48 8.41 -10.10 5.06
CA ASP A 48 9.11 -9.89 3.78
C ASP A 48 8.40 -8.86 2.89
N ILE A 49 7.21 -8.37 3.26
CA ILE A 49 6.48 -7.38 2.46
C ILE A 49 7.17 -6.02 2.58
N VAL A 50 7.56 -5.47 1.43
CA VAL A 50 8.21 -4.16 1.30
C VAL A 50 7.27 -3.08 0.80
N SER A 51 6.30 -3.45 -0.02
CA SER A 51 5.25 -2.54 -0.45
C SER A 51 3.95 -3.24 -0.74
N THR A 52 2.88 -2.48 -0.61
CA THR A 52 1.51 -2.92 -0.83
C THR A 52 0.78 -1.89 -1.68
N GLY A 53 -0.20 -2.33 -2.46
CA GLY A 53 -1.12 -1.46 -3.21
C GLY A 53 -2.48 -2.12 -3.27
N TRP A 54 -3.57 -1.37 -3.08
CA TRP A 54 -4.91 -1.96 -3.15
C TRP A 54 -5.98 -0.92 -3.48
N GLY A 55 -7.02 -1.34 -4.21
CA GLY A 55 -8.13 -0.46 -4.51
C GLY A 55 -9.23 -1.14 -5.32
N GLY A 56 -10.30 -0.40 -5.56
CA GLY A 56 -11.46 -0.85 -6.33
C GLY A 56 -11.66 -0.05 -7.60
N THR A 57 -11.69 -0.73 -8.74
CA THR A 57 -12.05 -0.16 -10.04
C THR A 57 -13.53 -0.41 -10.32
N ARG A 58 -14.32 0.65 -10.38
CA ARG A 58 -15.73 0.60 -10.78
C ARG A 58 -15.81 0.50 -12.31
N HIS A 59 -16.56 -0.49 -12.80
CA HIS A 59 -16.79 -0.69 -14.23
C HIS A 59 -18.13 -0.08 -14.63
N ILE A 60 -18.13 0.63 -15.76
CA ILE A 60 -19.32 1.26 -16.34
C ILE A 60 -19.36 0.88 -17.81
N TYR A 61 -20.49 0.33 -18.27
CA TYR A 61 -20.74 0.00 -19.67
C TYR A 61 -22.01 0.72 -20.11
N ASN A 62 -21.92 1.56 -21.14
CA ASN A 62 -23.02 2.40 -21.62
C ASN A 62 -23.72 3.20 -20.50
N GLY A 63 -22.96 3.77 -19.57
CA GLY A 63 -23.49 4.54 -18.43
C GLY A 63 -24.06 3.69 -17.28
N ILE A 64 -24.16 2.37 -17.43
CA ILE A 64 -24.68 1.46 -16.40
C ILE A 64 -23.51 0.89 -15.59
N PRO A 65 -23.51 1.03 -14.24
CA PRO A 65 -22.54 0.38 -13.39
C PRO A 65 -22.63 -1.15 -13.48
N THR A 66 -21.56 -1.82 -13.90
CA THR A 66 -21.50 -3.29 -14.05
C THR A 66 -20.79 -3.98 -12.88
N GLY A 67 -20.51 -3.23 -11.81
CA GLY A 67 -19.87 -3.69 -10.58
C GLY A 67 -18.43 -3.21 -10.42
N THR A 68 -17.79 -3.63 -9.33
CA THR A 68 -16.44 -3.21 -8.95
C THR A 68 -15.51 -4.40 -8.92
N THR A 69 -14.31 -4.25 -9.46
CA THR A 69 -13.21 -5.20 -9.29
C THR A 69 -12.24 -4.64 -8.27
N TYR A 70 -11.85 -5.45 -7.30
CA TYR A 70 -10.87 -5.09 -6.29
C TYR A 70 -9.56 -5.81 -6.55
N ASP A 71 -8.47 -5.07 -6.47
CA ASP A 71 -7.11 -5.54 -6.67
C ASP A 71 -6.28 -5.28 -5.41
N ILE A 72 -5.41 -6.23 -5.08
CA ILE A 72 -4.44 -6.18 -3.99
C ILE A 72 -3.11 -6.67 -4.53
N HIS A 73 -2.06 -5.87 -4.34
CA HIS A 73 -0.70 -6.10 -4.79
C HIS A 73 0.23 -6.15 -3.59
N LEU A 74 1.05 -7.20 -3.51
CA LEU A 74 2.10 -7.34 -2.48
C LEU A 74 3.45 -7.55 -3.18
N ASP A 75 4.39 -6.66 -2.88
CA ASP A 75 5.79 -6.83 -3.26
C ASP A 75 6.59 -7.32 -2.06
N ASP A 76 7.51 -8.23 -2.33
CA ASP A 76 8.39 -8.80 -1.31
C ASP A 76 9.86 -8.48 -1.56
N ARG A 77 10.68 -8.62 -0.51
CA ARG A 77 12.14 -8.42 -0.55
C ARG A 77 12.85 -9.27 -1.60
N GLN A 78 12.24 -10.37 -2.04
CA GLN A 78 12.83 -11.25 -3.04
C GLN A 78 12.75 -10.66 -4.46
N LYS A 79 12.16 -9.46 -4.62
CA LYS A 79 12.02 -8.74 -5.91
C LYS A 79 11.37 -9.59 -7.00
N ARG A 80 10.47 -10.50 -6.59
CA ARG A 80 9.66 -11.30 -7.50
C ARG A 80 8.56 -10.42 -8.11
N ARG A 81 7.87 -10.93 -9.14
CA ARG A 81 6.66 -10.27 -9.65
C ARG A 81 5.67 -10.03 -8.49
N PRO A 82 4.98 -8.87 -8.43
CA PRO A 82 4.00 -8.60 -7.38
C PRO A 82 2.98 -9.74 -7.24
N MET A 83 2.65 -10.14 -6.00
CA MET A 83 1.52 -11.05 -5.76
C MET A 83 0.26 -10.25 -6.00
N THR A 84 -0.53 -10.63 -7.00
CA THR A 84 -1.79 -9.95 -7.33
C THR A 84 -2.99 -10.82 -6.99
N ILE A 85 -3.85 -10.32 -6.11
CA ILE A 85 -5.11 -10.95 -5.70
C ILE A 85 -6.26 -10.08 -6.22
N ARG A 86 -7.15 -10.68 -7.01
CA ARG A 86 -8.28 -9.98 -7.62
C ARG A 86 -9.60 -10.62 -7.22
N THR A 87 -10.57 -9.81 -6.77
CA THR A 87 -11.91 -10.28 -6.38
C THR A 87 -12.99 -9.26 -6.73
N ARG A 88 -14.22 -9.72 -6.96
CA ARG A 88 -15.42 -8.85 -7.07
C ARG A 88 -16.21 -8.78 -5.76
N ARG A 89 -15.81 -9.56 -4.75
CA ARG A 89 -16.49 -9.62 -3.45
C ARG A 89 -15.84 -8.63 -2.48
N LYS A 90 -16.52 -7.52 -2.20
CA LYS A 90 -16.05 -6.46 -1.29
C LYS A 90 -15.67 -7.00 0.09
N ALA A 91 -16.48 -7.89 0.67
CA ALA A 91 -16.19 -8.48 1.99
C ALA A 91 -14.85 -9.25 2.00
N VAL A 92 -14.58 -10.04 0.96
CA VAL A 92 -13.30 -10.76 0.84
C VAL A 92 -12.13 -9.79 0.68
N TYR A 93 -12.30 -8.76 -0.14
CA TYR A 93 -11.29 -7.70 -0.29
C TYR A 93 -10.98 -7.02 1.05
N SER A 94 -12.01 -6.57 1.77
CA SER A 94 -11.86 -5.88 3.06
C SER A 94 -11.12 -6.74 4.08
N THR A 95 -11.54 -8.01 4.27
CA THR A 95 -10.85 -8.91 5.21
C THR A 95 -9.38 -9.09 4.87
N ILE A 96 -9.03 -9.23 3.59
CA ILE A 96 -7.63 -9.41 3.17
C ILE A 96 -6.82 -8.14 3.46
N VAL A 97 -7.32 -6.96 3.05
CA VAL A 97 -6.63 -5.68 3.26
C VAL A 97 -6.47 -5.36 4.74
N ASP A 98 -7.51 -5.53 5.55
CA ASP A 98 -7.46 -5.28 6.99
C ASP A 98 -6.42 -6.19 7.65
N THR A 99 -6.36 -7.46 7.24
CA THR A 99 -5.37 -8.41 7.75
C THR A 99 -3.95 -8.01 7.35
N ILE A 100 -3.72 -7.63 6.09
CA ILE A 100 -2.39 -7.16 5.63
C ILE A 100 -1.97 -5.90 6.37
N TRP A 101 -2.90 -4.96 6.58
CA TRP A 101 -2.62 -3.74 7.33
C TRP A 101 -2.17 -4.06 8.76
N GLN A 102 -2.89 -4.92 9.47
CA GLN A 102 -2.55 -5.34 10.83
C GLN A 102 -1.21 -6.09 10.91
N MET A 103 -0.94 -6.98 9.96
CA MET A 103 0.20 -7.89 10.03
C MET A 103 1.50 -7.34 9.40
N ALA A 104 1.39 -6.40 8.44
CA ALA A 104 2.54 -5.85 7.71
C ALA A 104 2.51 -4.32 7.58
N GLY A 105 1.33 -3.70 7.54
CA GLY A 105 1.16 -2.26 7.30
C GLY A 105 1.93 -1.38 8.29
N ILE A 106 1.81 -1.66 9.59
CA ILE A 106 2.52 -0.90 10.63
C ILE A 106 4.04 -1.04 10.48
N ALA A 107 4.55 -2.24 10.20
CA ALA A 107 5.98 -2.43 10.00
C ALA A 107 6.52 -1.71 8.75
N ILE A 108 5.72 -1.61 7.67
CA ILE A 108 6.06 -0.84 6.47
C ILE A 108 6.07 0.66 6.81
N LEU A 109 5.05 1.15 7.52
CA LEU A 109 4.97 2.53 7.99
C LEU A 109 6.18 2.89 8.84
N THR A 110 6.52 2.10 9.86
CA THR A 110 7.68 2.35 10.73
C THR A 110 8.97 2.46 9.92
N ARG A 111 9.22 1.53 9.00
CA ARG A 111 10.42 1.58 8.13
C ARG A 111 10.46 2.83 7.27
N LEU A 112 9.32 3.23 6.70
CA LEU A 112 9.21 4.46 5.92
C LEU A 112 9.52 5.69 6.78
N LEU A 113 8.95 5.79 7.98
CA LEU A 113 9.19 6.90 8.91
C LEU A 113 10.65 6.94 9.39
N GLU A 114 11.27 5.79 9.66
CA GLU A 114 12.68 5.68 10.03
C GLU A 114 13.59 6.18 8.91
N GLY A 115 13.29 5.81 7.66
CA GLY A 115 14.02 6.32 6.50
C GLY A 115 13.85 7.84 6.34
N LEU A 116 12.62 8.36 6.47
CA LEU A 116 12.37 9.81 6.45
C LEU A 116 13.19 10.54 7.53
N ARG A 117 13.21 10.02 8.76
CA ARG A 117 14.03 10.57 9.86
C ARG A 117 15.53 10.58 9.53
N ALA A 118 16.00 9.58 8.79
CA ALA A 118 17.38 9.48 8.32
C ALA A 118 17.68 10.38 7.10
N GLY A 119 16.69 11.13 6.60
CA GLY A 119 16.83 12.03 5.45
C GLY A 119 16.51 11.38 4.10
N GLU A 120 16.00 10.14 4.07
CA GLU A 120 15.51 9.52 2.84
C GLU A 120 14.30 10.29 2.29
N ARG A 121 14.07 10.11 0.99
CA ARG A 121 12.92 10.66 0.28
C ARG A 121 12.28 9.57 -0.56
N TYR A 122 10.95 9.56 -0.63
CA TYR A 122 10.19 8.53 -1.33
C TYR A 122 9.42 9.14 -2.50
N VAL A 123 9.58 8.55 -3.67
CA VAL A 123 8.78 8.91 -4.85
C VAL A 123 7.47 8.14 -4.80
N VAL A 124 6.35 8.86 -4.81
CA VAL A 124 5.00 8.28 -4.92
C VAL A 124 4.19 9.06 -5.95
N GLY A 125 3.68 8.36 -6.95
CA GLY A 125 3.14 8.98 -8.15
C GLY A 125 4.20 9.83 -8.84
N GLY A 126 3.86 11.09 -9.13
CA GLY A 126 4.78 12.07 -9.69
C GLY A 126 5.50 12.93 -8.66
N SER A 127 5.28 12.70 -7.36
CA SER A 127 5.71 13.58 -6.29
C SER A 127 6.81 12.97 -5.41
N MET A 128 7.64 13.84 -4.83
CA MET A 128 8.70 13.46 -3.89
C MET A 128 8.28 13.80 -2.46
N VAL A 129 8.11 12.77 -1.64
CA VAL A 129 7.78 12.86 -0.22
C VAL A 129 9.08 12.91 0.60
N SER A 130 9.14 13.85 1.53
CA SER A 130 10.21 14.01 2.51
C SER A 130 9.63 14.13 3.91
N ASP A 131 10.47 14.12 4.94
CA ASP A 131 9.98 14.13 6.32
C ASP A 131 9.15 15.39 6.63
N GLU A 132 9.53 16.54 6.05
CA GLU A 132 8.95 17.86 6.36
C GLU A 132 7.82 18.28 5.40
N GLY A 133 7.65 17.58 4.27
CA GLY A 133 6.67 17.95 3.25
C GLY A 133 6.80 17.18 1.95
N ILE A 134 6.11 17.68 0.93
CA ILE A 134 6.00 17.06 -0.40
C ILE A 134 6.34 18.06 -1.51
N HIS A 135 7.05 17.59 -2.53
CA HIS A 135 7.22 18.35 -3.77
C HIS A 135 6.14 17.95 -4.76
N ILE A 136 5.27 18.90 -5.11
CA ILE A 136 4.18 18.68 -6.07
C ILE A 136 4.55 19.34 -7.39
N SER A 137 4.42 18.56 -8.47
CA SER A 137 4.68 19.01 -9.83
C SER A 137 3.37 19.39 -10.53
N ARG A 138 3.36 20.57 -11.16
CA ARG A 138 2.27 21.01 -12.03
C ARG A 138 2.76 21.08 -13.47
N LYS A 139 2.16 20.27 -14.34
CA LYS A 139 2.41 20.32 -15.79
C LYS A 139 1.99 21.67 -16.35
N LYS A 140 2.85 22.29 -17.14
CA LYS A 140 2.56 23.51 -17.90
C LYS A 140 2.52 23.17 -19.38
N LEU A 141 1.55 23.71 -20.11
CA LEU A 141 1.51 23.59 -21.57
C LEU A 141 2.76 24.29 -22.16
N PHE A 142 3.57 23.54 -22.90
CA PHE A 142 4.77 24.01 -23.61
C PHE A 142 5.91 24.56 -22.74
N LYS A 143 5.94 24.26 -21.44
CA LYS A 143 7.02 24.64 -20.53
C LYS A 143 7.37 23.49 -19.60
N ASP A 144 8.55 23.56 -19.02
CA ASP A 144 8.97 22.61 -18.00
C ASP A 144 7.97 22.60 -16.83
N PRO A 145 7.73 21.43 -16.21
CA PRO A 145 6.88 21.34 -15.04
C PRO A 145 7.38 22.25 -13.92
N GLU A 146 6.44 22.97 -13.30
CA GLU A 146 6.74 23.74 -12.09
C GLU A 146 6.64 22.82 -10.90
N VAL A 147 7.72 22.72 -10.12
CA VAL A 147 7.77 21.91 -8.90
C VAL A 147 7.87 22.84 -7.71
N VAL A 148 6.97 22.68 -6.75
CA VAL A 148 6.92 23.48 -5.52
C VAL A 148 6.91 22.55 -4.32
N PHE A 149 7.72 22.90 -3.31
CA PHE A 149 7.70 22.23 -2.01
C PHE A 149 6.57 22.79 -1.14
N PHE A 150 5.77 21.90 -0.58
CA PHE A 150 4.75 22.22 0.40
C PHE A 150 5.06 21.50 1.72
N PRO A 151 5.30 22.24 2.82
CA PRO A 151 5.39 21.62 4.14
C PRO A 151 4.05 21.01 4.52
N TRP A 152 4.03 20.00 5.39
CA TRP A 152 2.80 19.30 5.75
C TRP A 152 1.69 20.22 6.27
N ARG A 153 2.04 21.27 7.02
CA ARG A 153 1.10 22.28 7.51
C ARG A 153 0.43 23.14 6.42
N GLN A 154 0.90 23.07 5.18
CA GLN A 154 0.38 23.82 4.01
C GLN A 154 -0.26 22.90 2.97
N VAL A 155 -0.54 21.65 3.32
CA VAL A 155 -1.32 20.75 2.45
C VAL A 155 -2.64 20.35 3.09
N SER A 156 -3.59 19.98 2.25
CA SER A 156 -4.81 19.27 2.65
C SER A 156 -4.94 17.98 1.86
N VAL A 157 -5.64 17.00 2.43
CA VAL A 157 -5.85 15.69 1.81
C VAL A 157 -7.34 15.46 1.57
N VAL A 158 -7.69 15.08 0.34
CA VAL A 158 -9.05 14.69 -0.08
C VAL A 158 -9.03 13.26 -0.59
N ARG A 159 -9.98 12.45 -0.16
CA ARG A 159 -10.12 11.04 -0.57
C ARG A 159 -11.36 10.87 -1.42
N GLN A 160 -11.16 10.62 -2.71
CA GLN A 160 -12.28 10.55 -3.64
C GLN A 160 -12.01 9.55 -4.77
N GLN A 161 -13.02 8.73 -5.07
CA GLN A 161 -13.03 7.81 -6.22
C GLN A 161 -11.80 6.88 -6.31
N GLY A 162 -11.28 6.43 -5.15
CA GLY A 162 -10.12 5.52 -5.11
C GLY A 162 -8.76 6.23 -5.19
N ASN A 163 -8.74 7.55 -4.97
CA ASN A 163 -7.52 8.35 -4.93
C ASN A 163 -7.35 9.02 -3.57
N CYS A 164 -6.09 9.14 -3.13
CA CYS A 164 -5.64 10.13 -2.18
C CYS A 164 -5.17 11.35 -2.99
N ILE A 165 -5.77 12.52 -2.78
CA ILE A 165 -5.43 13.75 -3.49
C ILE A 165 -4.85 14.72 -2.47
N ILE A 166 -3.58 15.10 -2.68
CA ILE A 166 -2.87 16.05 -1.83
C ILE A 166 -2.92 17.41 -2.53
N HIS A 167 -3.49 18.40 -1.87
CA HIS A 167 -3.60 19.76 -2.38
C HIS A 167 -2.59 20.68 -1.70
N GLY A 168 -1.84 21.42 -2.50
CA GLY A 168 -1.10 22.60 -2.07
C GLY A 168 -1.82 23.89 -2.45
N GLU A 169 -1.28 25.02 -2.01
CA GLU A 169 -1.80 26.33 -2.39
C GLU A 169 -1.72 26.57 -3.91
N ARG A 170 -2.41 27.62 -4.40
CA ARG A 170 -2.35 28.07 -5.82
C ARG A 170 -2.68 26.98 -6.84
N GLY A 171 -3.53 26.02 -6.46
CA GLY A 171 -4.05 24.97 -7.33
C GLY A 171 -3.03 23.87 -7.67
N PHE A 172 -1.98 23.70 -6.86
CA PHE A 172 -1.13 22.52 -6.95
C PHE A 172 -1.86 21.32 -6.36
N SER A 173 -1.80 20.19 -7.04
CA SER A 173 -2.30 18.93 -6.50
C SER A 173 -1.54 17.74 -7.05
N GLU A 174 -1.39 16.71 -6.22
CA GLU A 174 -0.95 15.38 -6.62
C GLU A 174 -2.11 14.41 -6.44
N CYS A 175 -2.41 13.62 -7.46
CA CYS A 175 -3.42 12.57 -7.40
C CYS A 175 -2.73 11.21 -7.31
N LEU A 176 -2.97 10.49 -6.21
CA LEU A 176 -2.37 9.20 -5.92
C LEU A 176 -3.45 8.11 -5.90
N PRO A 177 -3.64 7.35 -7.00
CA PRO A 177 -4.54 6.20 -6.99
C PRO A 177 -4.02 5.09 -6.06
N TYR A 178 -4.87 4.57 -5.17
CA TYR A 178 -4.45 3.56 -4.18
C TYR A 178 -4.02 2.22 -4.78
N ASN A 179 -4.46 1.92 -6.01
CA ASN A 179 -4.19 0.67 -6.72
C ASN A 179 -3.05 0.77 -7.75
N GLU A 180 -2.56 1.96 -8.08
CA GLU A 180 -1.51 2.15 -9.10
C GLU A 180 -0.14 2.43 -8.49
N ASN A 181 -0.12 3.01 -7.29
CA ASN A 181 1.10 3.39 -6.60
C ASN A 181 1.32 2.52 -5.36
N ASN A 182 2.56 2.08 -5.19
CA ASN A 182 2.97 1.37 -4.00
C ASN A 182 2.91 2.28 -2.77
N ASN A 183 2.39 1.75 -1.67
CA ASN A 183 2.34 2.37 -0.35
C ASN A 183 1.54 3.68 -0.26
N THR A 184 0.69 4.02 -1.25
CA THR A 184 -0.14 5.24 -1.17
C THR A 184 -0.99 5.28 0.09
N HIS A 185 -1.60 4.18 0.50
CA HIS A 185 -2.38 4.12 1.74
C HIS A 185 -1.52 4.26 3.01
N ILE A 186 -0.25 3.83 2.98
CA ILE A 186 0.69 4.00 4.10
C ILE A 186 1.03 5.48 4.26
N ILE A 187 1.35 6.16 3.17
CA ILE A 187 1.69 7.59 3.18
C ILE A 187 0.47 8.45 3.49
N ASP A 188 -0.69 8.11 2.92
CA ASP A 188 -1.96 8.75 3.23
C ASP A 188 -2.26 8.70 4.74
N TYR A 189 -2.05 7.54 5.38
CA TYR A 189 -2.17 7.40 6.82
C TYR A 189 -1.16 8.27 7.58
N ALA A 190 0.11 8.28 7.17
CA ALA A 190 1.14 9.11 7.80
C ALA A 190 0.82 10.61 7.73
N ILE A 191 0.41 11.09 6.55
CA ILE A 191 0.05 12.50 6.33
C ILE A 191 -1.18 12.86 7.18
N GLU A 192 -2.21 12.02 7.18
CA GLU A 192 -3.40 12.26 8.00
C GLU A 192 -3.08 12.37 9.49
N MET A 193 -2.27 11.46 10.00
CA MET A 193 -1.81 11.50 11.38
C MET A 193 -1.03 12.78 11.68
N ALA A 194 -0.14 13.20 10.78
CA ALA A 194 0.60 14.44 10.95
C ALA A 194 -0.32 15.67 10.96
N LEU A 195 -1.30 15.74 10.05
CA LEU A 195 -2.26 16.85 9.99
C LEU A 195 -3.15 16.91 11.23
N GLN A 196 -3.67 15.76 11.69
CA GLN A 196 -4.54 15.67 12.86
C GLN A 196 -3.82 16.08 14.15
N ASN A 197 -2.52 15.80 14.25
CA ASN A 197 -1.71 16.07 15.44
C ASN A 197 -0.85 17.34 15.31
N GLY A 198 -1.00 18.11 14.22
CA GLY A 198 -0.21 19.32 13.97
C GLY A 198 1.30 19.08 13.85
N LEU A 199 1.71 17.87 13.44
CA LEU A 199 3.12 17.52 13.30
C LEU A 199 3.73 18.26 12.10
N THR A 200 4.99 18.66 12.26
CA THR A 200 5.77 19.28 11.18
C THR A 200 6.64 18.28 10.43
N ARG A 201 6.88 17.11 11.03
CA ARG A 201 7.59 15.98 10.43
C ARG A 201 6.75 14.72 10.56
N LEU A 202 6.75 13.87 9.53
CA LEU A 202 6.07 12.58 9.62
C LEU A 202 6.74 11.67 10.65
N SER A 203 8.08 11.71 10.72
CA SER A 203 8.85 10.85 11.61
C SER A 203 8.66 11.15 13.09
N ASP A 204 8.10 12.31 13.46
CA ASP A 204 7.72 12.61 14.85
C ASP A 204 6.67 11.63 15.39
N MET A 205 5.93 10.93 14.53
CA MET A 205 5.03 9.84 14.89
C MET A 205 5.74 8.65 15.57
N LEU A 206 7.07 8.52 15.42
CA LEU A 206 7.87 7.49 16.09
C LEU A 206 8.15 7.81 17.56
N GLN A 207 7.88 9.04 18.01
CA GLN A 207 8.08 9.44 19.39
C GLN A 207 6.93 8.89 20.26
N PRO A 208 7.21 8.47 21.50
CA PRO A 208 6.14 8.17 22.46
C PRO A 208 5.25 9.40 22.63
N ALA A 209 3.93 9.22 22.66
CA ALA A 209 3.03 10.31 23.01
C ALA A 209 3.46 10.89 24.37
N ALA A 210 3.70 12.20 24.43
CA ALA A 210 3.95 12.89 25.69
C ALA A 210 2.72 12.65 26.59
N GLN A 211 2.95 11.99 27.73
CA GLN A 211 1.94 11.79 28.77
C GLN A 211 1.67 13.10 29.51
#